data_AF-A0A960KL93-F1
#
_entry.id   AF-A0A960KL93-F1
#
_cell.length_a   1.000
_cell.length_b   1.000
_cell.length_c   1.000
_cell.angle_alpha   90.00
_cell.angle_beta   90.00
_cell.angle_gamma   90.00
#
_symmetry.space_group_name_H-M   'P 1'
#
loop_
_entity.id
_entity.type
_entity.pdbx_description
1 polymer ?
#
loop_
_entity_poly.entity_id
_entity_poly.type
_entity_poly.pdbx_seq_one_letter_code
_entity_poly.pdbx_strand_id
1 'polypeptide(L)'
;MSAHVLVIQLARLGDLAQSLPLIFGLKQAGARVDLICGFDPGDWLRERLDSLMVLDTRSLEQGLEDPAVLFTALRTRLGTLLAGSRHGSWDHVICLNDAVPATELAALLPGNSRCGAGVAGDPYAAWLAALGEERGENLVHLSEMMLASVPWVEGQVSAARVRNSRDIVIHSGSGSRWRQLEPLFWRGLLRELVLAMPGHRLLLTGNASERATCEKLALGIPSVINLAGRTSLDELLLTLENAALVIAQDTGVLHLAAATSTPLLGLYHASARVTETGPFQHGAHVLEVSADCHPCHEGAPTCANLDCRHWIEFHGVARIALAILRGETPPHPADPRLALWRCEFEGGGWLLRDLGSGGWYRREEKLAQLAFLRGDGAHEPLMADGKAWRAACANGMDHASWQRRLGVGSPVGLLETASHWKAACLTTKELSR
;
A
#
# COMPACT_ATOMS: atom_id res chain seq x y z
N MET A 1 -24.05 -1.48 19.38
CA MET A 1 -23.87 -2.80 18.74
C MET A 1 -22.55 -2.75 17.98
N SER A 2 -21.82 -3.86 17.87
CA SER A 2 -20.63 -3.95 17.03
C SER A 2 -21.02 -3.71 15.56
N ALA A 3 -20.33 -2.78 14.90
CA ALA A 3 -20.58 -2.45 13.49
C ALA A 3 -20.19 -3.63 12.59
N HIS A 4 -21.00 -3.91 11.56
CA HIS A 4 -20.70 -4.91 10.54
C HIS A 4 -20.23 -4.21 9.27
N VAL A 5 -18.97 -4.42 8.91
CA VAL A 5 -18.26 -3.71 7.86
C VAL A 5 -17.88 -4.66 6.73
N LEU A 6 -18.11 -4.24 5.49
CA LEU A 6 -17.57 -4.86 4.30
C LEU A 6 -16.38 -4.05 3.78
N VAL A 7 -15.24 -4.70 3.61
CA VAL A 7 -14.06 -4.13 2.97
C VAL A 7 -13.89 -4.76 1.58
N ILE A 8 -13.65 -3.93 0.57
CA ILE A 8 -13.39 -4.36 -0.80
C ILE A 8 -11.98 -3.89 -1.18
N GLN A 9 -11.08 -4.86 -1.42
CA GLN A 9 -9.69 -4.62 -1.81
C GLN A 9 -9.28 -5.63 -2.89
N LEU A 10 -9.60 -5.32 -4.14
CA LEU A 10 -9.34 -6.18 -5.29
C LEU A 10 -7.93 -5.98 -5.90
N ALA A 11 -7.09 -5.15 -5.28
CA ALA A 11 -5.74 -4.88 -5.78
C ALA A 11 -4.72 -5.98 -5.42
N ARG A 12 -3.44 -5.69 -5.65
CA ARG A 12 -2.35 -6.67 -5.53
C ARG A 12 -1.99 -6.90 -4.06
N LEU A 13 -1.13 -7.89 -3.81
CA LEU A 13 -0.68 -8.25 -2.46
C LEU A 13 -0.14 -7.07 -1.64
N GLY A 14 0.60 -6.15 -2.25
CA GLY A 14 1.13 -4.97 -1.55
C GLY A 14 0.03 -4.01 -1.10
N ASP A 15 -0.99 -3.81 -1.93
CA ASP A 15 -2.13 -2.95 -1.63
C ASP A 15 -2.99 -3.57 -0.51
N LEU A 16 -3.19 -4.90 -0.55
CA LEU A 16 -3.83 -5.62 0.55
C LEU A 16 -3.02 -5.51 1.84
N ALA A 17 -1.71 -5.71 1.80
CA ALA A 17 -0.84 -5.59 2.97
C ALA A 17 -0.87 -4.17 3.58
N GLN A 18 -0.89 -3.14 2.74
CA GLN A 18 -1.02 -1.75 3.18
C GLN A 18 -2.41 -1.41 3.73
N SER A 19 -3.44 -2.21 3.45
CA SER A 19 -4.78 -2.06 4.05
C SER A 19 -4.92 -2.68 5.44
N LEU A 20 -3.97 -3.51 5.87
CA LEU A 20 -4.01 -4.19 7.17
C LEU A 20 -4.11 -3.26 8.38
N PRO A 21 -3.46 -2.07 8.42
CA PRO A 21 -3.66 -1.12 9.50
C PRO A 21 -5.12 -0.75 9.73
N LEU A 22 -5.89 -0.56 8.65
CA LEU A 22 -7.33 -0.29 8.70
C LEU A 22 -8.12 -1.54 9.09
N ILE A 23 -7.87 -2.69 8.44
CA ILE A 23 -8.60 -3.94 8.72
C ILE A 23 -8.43 -4.36 10.18
N PHE A 24 -7.20 -4.30 10.71
CA PHE A 24 -6.93 -4.64 12.10
C PHE A 24 -7.43 -3.56 13.06
N GLY A 25 -7.43 -2.29 12.65
CA GLY A 25 -8.05 -1.20 13.42
C GLY A 25 -9.55 -1.43 13.60
N LEU A 26 -10.25 -1.83 12.52
CA LEU A 26 -11.67 -2.19 12.55
C LEU A 26 -11.93 -3.35 13.53
N LYS A 27 -11.11 -4.41 13.49
CA LYS A 27 -11.22 -5.54 14.43
C LYS A 27 -10.94 -5.10 15.87
N GLN A 28 -9.97 -4.23 16.11
CA GLN A 28 -9.67 -3.70 17.46
C GLN A 28 -10.81 -2.83 18.00
N ALA A 29 -11.47 -2.05 17.14
CA ALA A 29 -12.68 -1.31 17.45
C ALA A 29 -13.91 -2.22 17.69
N GLY A 30 -13.73 -3.55 17.60
CA GLY A 30 -14.76 -4.54 17.84
C GLY A 30 -15.72 -4.73 16.67
N ALA A 31 -15.39 -4.25 15.46
CA ALA A 31 -16.21 -4.45 14.28
C ALA A 31 -16.16 -5.92 13.79
N ARG A 32 -17.28 -6.36 13.21
CA ARG A 32 -17.32 -7.54 12.35
C ARG A 32 -16.86 -7.15 10.96
N VAL A 33 -15.90 -7.85 10.39
CA VAL A 33 -15.26 -7.44 9.12
C VAL A 33 -15.33 -8.58 8.11
N ASP A 34 -16.05 -8.33 7.03
CA ASP A 34 -16.02 -9.16 5.83
C ASP A 34 -15.07 -8.54 4.80
N LEU A 35 -14.34 -9.37 4.06
CA LEU A 35 -13.40 -8.92 3.02
C LEU A 35 -13.75 -9.55 1.66
N ILE A 36 -13.71 -8.73 0.61
CA ILE A 36 -13.64 -9.17 -0.78
C ILE A 36 -12.26 -8.80 -1.33
N CYS A 37 -11.49 -9.78 -1.82
CA CYS A 37 -10.16 -9.54 -2.39
C CYS A 37 -9.87 -10.33 -3.67
N GLY A 38 -8.82 -9.92 -4.39
CA GLY A 38 -8.49 -10.42 -5.72
C GLY A 38 -7.78 -11.79 -5.77
N PHE A 39 -7.33 -12.30 -4.63
CA PHE A 39 -6.57 -13.55 -4.51
C PHE A 39 -6.76 -14.13 -3.10
N ASP A 40 -6.40 -15.40 -2.89
CA ASP A 40 -6.45 -16.02 -1.56
C ASP A 40 -5.32 -15.47 -0.67
N PRO A 41 -5.64 -14.72 0.40
CA PRO A 41 -4.63 -14.17 1.28
C PRO A 41 -4.01 -15.20 2.22
N GLY A 42 -4.50 -16.45 2.26
CA GLY A 42 -4.04 -17.46 3.21
C GLY A 42 -4.78 -17.41 4.55
N ASP A 43 -4.51 -18.40 5.39
CA ASP A 43 -5.24 -18.62 6.64
C ASP A 43 -4.97 -17.54 7.69
N TRP A 44 -3.75 -16.97 7.71
CA TRP A 44 -3.36 -15.92 8.66
C TRP A 44 -4.28 -14.70 8.68
N LEU A 45 -4.86 -14.34 7.52
CA LEU A 45 -5.83 -13.25 7.40
C LEU A 45 -7.26 -13.78 7.50
N ARG A 46 -7.56 -14.92 6.86
CA ARG A 46 -8.88 -15.55 6.89
C ARG A 46 -9.40 -15.77 8.30
N GLU A 47 -8.56 -16.26 9.21
CA GLU A 47 -8.91 -16.52 10.61
C GLU A 47 -9.21 -15.25 11.43
N ARG A 48 -8.81 -14.08 10.93
CA ARG A 48 -9.04 -12.78 11.58
C ARG A 48 -10.30 -12.07 11.08
N LEU A 49 -10.90 -12.58 10.01
CA LEU A 49 -12.08 -12.02 9.37
C LEU A 49 -13.34 -12.76 9.79
N ASP A 50 -14.49 -12.08 9.69
CA ASP A 50 -15.80 -12.72 9.88
C ASP A 50 -16.21 -13.51 8.63
N SER A 51 -15.84 -13.00 7.46
CA SER A 51 -16.00 -13.68 6.18
C SER A 51 -14.96 -13.21 5.16
N LEU A 52 -14.65 -14.07 4.20
CA LEU A 52 -13.69 -13.80 3.13
C LEU A 52 -14.23 -14.34 1.81
N MET A 53 -14.27 -13.48 0.80
CA MET A 53 -14.54 -13.83 -0.57
C MET A 53 -13.36 -13.48 -1.47
N VAL A 54 -12.91 -14.47 -2.21
CA VAL A 54 -11.88 -14.29 -3.23
C VAL A 54 -12.57 -14.21 -4.60
N LEU A 55 -12.33 -13.11 -5.30
CA LEU A 55 -12.80 -12.90 -6.67
C LEU A 55 -11.60 -12.86 -7.60
N ASP A 56 -11.63 -13.65 -8.67
CA ASP A 56 -10.62 -13.55 -9.72
C ASP A 56 -10.90 -12.29 -10.56
N THR A 57 -10.10 -11.24 -10.33
CA THR A 57 -10.24 -9.94 -10.99
C THR A 57 -10.09 -10.01 -12.50
N ARG A 58 -9.26 -10.91 -13.04
CA ARG A 58 -9.08 -11.06 -14.50
C ARG A 58 -10.35 -11.56 -15.17
N SER A 59 -11.04 -12.49 -14.52
CA SER A 59 -12.32 -13.01 -14.98
C SER A 59 -13.43 -11.95 -14.92
N LEU A 60 -13.33 -10.98 -14.00
CA LEU A 60 -14.28 -9.86 -13.91
C LEU A 60 -14.02 -8.82 -15.01
N GLU A 61 -12.77 -8.44 -15.24
CA GLU A 61 -12.39 -7.47 -16.27
C GLU A 61 -12.75 -7.92 -17.69
N GLN A 62 -12.68 -9.23 -17.97
CA GLN A 62 -13.03 -9.79 -19.29
C GLN A 62 -14.54 -9.91 -19.55
N GLY A 63 -15.38 -9.73 -18.53
CA GLY A 63 -16.84 -9.89 -18.60
C GLY A 63 -17.66 -8.60 -18.45
N LEU A 64 -17.01 -7.44 -18.36
CA LEU A 64 -17.64 -6.17 -17.99
C LEU A 64 -18.07 -5.35 -19.21
N GLU A 65 -19.16 -5.76 -19.86
CA GLU A 65 -19.96 -4.86 -20.69
C GLU A 65 -21.16 -4.27 -19.92
N ASP A 66 -21.62 -4.93 -18.84
CA ASP A 66 -22.78 -4.52 -18.03
C ASP A 66 -22.62 -4.87 -16.52
N PRO A 67 -22.66 -3.88 -15.61
CA PRO A 67 -22.65 -4.08 -14.15
C PRO A 67 -23.78 -4.97 -13.61
N ALA A 68 -24.94 -5.01 -14.25
CA ALA A 68 -26.04 -5.89 -13.85
C ALA A 68 -25.73 -7.37 -14.13
N VAL A 69 -24.95 -7.65 -15.17
CA VAL A 69 -24.44 -8.99 -15.50
C VAL A 69 -23.38 -9.41 -14.48
N LEU A 70 -22.48 -8.51 -14.08
CA LEU A 70 -21.52 -8.74 -12.98
C LEU A 70 -22.26 -9.14 -11.69
N PHE A 71 -23.25 -8.35 -11.28
CA PHE A 71 -24.02 -8.64 -10.07
C PHE A 71 -24.77 -9.98 -10.17
N THR A 72 -25.38 -10.26 -11.31
CA THR A 72 -26.10 -11.52 -11.54
C THR A 72 -25.17 -12.73 -11.52
N ALA A 73 -24.00 -12.63 -12.15
CA ALA A 73 -22.97 -13.67 -12.18
C ALA A 73 -22.38 -13.93 -10.78
N LEU A 74 -22.24 -12.86 -9.99
CA LEU A 74 -21.73 -12.94 -8.63
C LEU A 74 -22.83 -13.28 -7.61
N ARG A 75 -24.12 -13.14 -7.94
CA ARG A 75 -25.26 -13.30 -7.02
C ARG A 75 -25.20 -14.59 -6.20
N THR A 76 -24.89 -15.71 -6.85
CA THR A 76 -24.80 -17.02 -6.17
C THR A 76 -23.59 -17.09 -5.22
N ARG A 77 -22.46 -16.45 -5.58
CA ARG A 77 -21.28 -16.38 -4.71
C ARG A 77 -21.48 -15.39 -3.56
N LEU A 78 -22.04 -14.21 -3.86
CA LEU A 78 -22.45 -13.16 -2.92
C LEU A 78 -23.52 -13.64 -1.94
N GLY A 79 -24.35 -14.62 -2.31
CA GLY A 79 -25.39 -15.17 -1.43
C GLY A 79 -24.87 -15.65 -0.08
N THR A 80 -23.65 -16.21 -0.02
CA THR A 80 -23.05 -16.65 1.26
C THR A 80 -22.59 -15.47 2.12
N LEU A 81 -22.02 -14.42 1.50
CA LEU A 81 -21.67 -13.18 2.19
C LEU A 81 -22.92 -12.43 2.69
N LEU A 82 -23.93 -12.30 1.82
CA LEU A 82 -25.19 -11.62 2.11
C LEU A 82 -26.03 -12.37 3.16
N ALA A 83 -25.97 -13.70 3.20
CA ALA A 83 -26.60 -14.48 4.27
C ALA A 83 -25.93 -14.28 5.64
N GLY A 84 -24.64 -13.91 5.66
CA GLY A 84 -23.89 -13.59 6.87
C GLY A 84 -24.06 -12.16 7.37
N SER A 85 -24.62 -11.24 6.55
CA SER A 85 -24.88 -9.85 6.92
C SER A 85 -26.15 -9.70 7.75
N ARG A 86 -26.10 -8.81 8.76
CA ARG A 86 -27.27 -8.56 9.63
C ARG A 86 -28.40 -7.98 8.77
N HIS A 87 -29.48 -8.73 8.60
CA HIS A 87 -30.65 -8.32 7.80
C HIS A 87 -30.35 -8.11 6.29
N GLY A 88 -29.28 -8.70 5.74
CA GLY A 88 -28.95 -8.56 4.32
C GLY A 88 -28.29 -7.22 3.95
N SER A 89 -27.72 -6.47 4.90
CA SER A 89 -26.99 -5.22 4.67
C SER A 89 -25.79 -5.07 5.61
N TRP A 90 -24.76 -4.33 5.18
CA TRP A 90 -23.65 -3.91 6.04
C TRP A 90 -23.90 -2.51 6.63
N ASP A 91 -23.35 -2.23 7.81
CA ASP A 91 -23.39 -0.88 8.39
C ASP A 91 -22.51 0.09 7.58
N HIS A 92 -21.36 -0.41 7.11
CA HIS A 92 -20.41 0.34 6.28
C HIS A 92 -19.86 -0.54 5.14
N VAL A 93 -19.77 0.02 3.95
CA VAL A 93 -19.04 -0.56 2.81
C VAL A 93 -17.85 0.33 2.47
N ILE A 94 -16.65 -0.23 2.52
CA ILE A 94 -15.38 0.48 2.37
C ILE A 94 -14.68 -0.02 1.11
N CYS A 95 -14.49 0.84 0.13
CA CYS A 95 -13.78 0.52 -1.12
C CYS A 95 -12.33 1.04 -1.05
N LEU A 96 -11.34 0.14 -1.09
CA LEU A 96 -9.93 0.49 -0.87
C LEU A 96 -9.08 0.55 -2.15
N ASN A 97 -9.69 0.39 -3.32
CA ASN A 97 -9.01 0.55 -4.60
C ASN A 97 -9.97 1.05 -5.69
N ASP A 98 -9.45 1.75 -6.69
CA ASP A 98 -10.21 2.43 -7.75
C ASP A 98 -10.46 1.58 -9.00
N ALA A 99 -10.14 0.28 -8.96
CA ALA A 99 -10.46 -0.60 -10.07
C ALA A 99 -11.98 -0.65 -10.29
N VAL A 100 -12.42 -0.54 -11.53
CA VAL A 100 -13.86 -0.52 -11.91
C VAL A 100 -14.66 -1.65 -11.24
N PRO A 101 -14.20 -2.93 -11.22
CA PRO A 101 -14.95 -3.97 -10.54
C PRO A 101 -15.15 -3.71 -9.03
N ALA A 102 -14.19 -3.06 -8.37
CA ALA A 102 -14.26 -2.76 -6.94
C ALA A 102 -15.25 -1.64 -6.65
N THR A 103 -15.20 -0.53 -7.41
CA THR A 103 -16.10 0.61 -7.24
C THR A 103 -17.54 0.26 -7.59
N GLU A 104 -17.76 -0.54 -8.64
CA GLU A 104 -19.08 -1.06 -9.00
C GLU A 104 -19.66 -1.99 -7.92
N LEU A 105 -18.86 -2.92 -7.39
CA LEU A 105 -19.28 -3.75 -6.26
C LEU A 105 -19.63 -2.91 -5.03
N ALA A 106 -18.81 -1.91 -4.73
CA ALA A 106 -19.04 -1.00 -3.61
C ALA A 106 -20.32 -0.19 -3.78
N ALA A 107 -20.71 0.19 -5.00
CA ALA A 107 -21.95 0.89 -5.28
C ALA A 107 -23.19 -0.01 -5.16
N LEU A 108 -23.09 -1.26 -5.65
CA LEU A 108 -24.22 -2.19 -5.78
C LEU A 108 -24.56 -2.95 -4.47
N LEU A 109 -23.56 -3.30 -3.65
CA LEU A 109 -23.76 -4.14 -2.47
C LEU A 109 -24.48 -3.39 -1.33
N PRO A 110 -25.52 -3.93 -0.69
CA PRO A 110 -26.35 -3.20 0.28
C PRO A 110 -25.57 -2.71 1.49
N GLY A 111 -25.60 -1.40 1.77
CA GLY A 111 -24.92 -0.82 2.93
C GLY A 111 -25.55 0.49 3.39
N ASN A 112 -25.56 0.73 4.71
CA ASN A 112 -26.14 1.96 5.29
C ASN A 112 -25.30 3.21 4.97
N SER A 113 -23.98 3.03 4.77
CA SER A 113 -23.05 4.08 4.39
C SER A 113 -21.88 3.52 3.59
N ARG A 114 -21.20 4.40 2.85
CA ARG A 114 -20.09 4.04 1.96
C ARG A 114 -18.97 5.07 2.03
N CYS A 115 -17.73 4.61 1.92
CA CYS A 115 -16.54 5.46 1.85
C CYS A 115 -15.43 4.80 1.02
N GLY A 116 -14.38 5.57 0.75
CA GLY A 116 -13.22 5.16 -0.01
C GLY A 116 -13.34 5.42 -1.52
N ALA A 117 -12.62 4.63 -2.32
CA ALA A 117 -12.49 4.83 -3.76
C ALA A 117 -13.84 4.77 -4.49
N GLY A 118 -14.03 5.67 -5.46
CA GLY A 118 -15.27 5.78 -6.23
C GLY A 118 -16.43 6.47 -5.49
N VAL A 119 -16.26 6.87 -4.24
CA VAL A 119 -17.27 7.64 -3.48
C VAL A 119 -17.01 9.13 -3.63
N ALA A 120 -17.97 9.85 -4.21
CA ALA A 120 -17.86 11.29 -4.42
C ALA A 120 -17.73 12.05 -3.08
N GLY A 121 -16.76 12.97 -3.01
CA GLY A 121 -16.46 13.75 -1.80
C GLY A 121 -15.64 13.01 -0.73
N ASP A 122 -15.28 11.74 -0.95
CA ASP A 122 -14.41 11.01 -0.04
C ASP A 122 -12.94 11.48 -0.16
N PRO A 123 -12.22 11.68 0.96
CA PRO A 123 -10.84 12.15 0.93
C PRO A 123 -9.90 11.20 0.18
N TYR A 124 -10.10 9.89 0.26
CA TYR A 124 -9.27 8.91 -0.45
C TYR A 124 -9.52 8.95 -1.96
N ALA A 125 -10.79 9.06 -2.39
CA ALA A 125 -11.12 9.19 -3.81
C ALA A 125 -10.53 10.47 -4.43
N ALA A 126 -10.61 11.60 -3.70
CA ALA A 126 -10.01 12.86 -4.13
C ALA A 126 -8.48 12.79 -4.20
N TRP A 127 -7.85 12.14 -3.21
CA TRP A 127 -6.40 11.93 -3.19
C TRP A 127 -5.93 11.05 -4.36
N LEU A 128 -6.61 9.95 -4.67
CA LEU A 128 -6.31 9.09 -5.81
C LEU A 128 -6.35 9.86 -7.14
N ALA A 129 -7.38 10.70 -7.33
CA ALA A 129 -7.48 11.55 -8.51
C ALA A 129 -6.31 12.56 -8.61
N ALA A 130 -5.89 13.12 -7.47
CA ALA A 130 -4.80 14.09 -7.42
C ALA A 130 -3.41 13.48 -7.62
N LEU A 131 -3.19 12.24 -7.16
CA LEU A 131 -1.95 11.50 -7.41
C LEU A 131 -1.67 11.30 -8.89
N GLY A 132 -2.67 11.26 -9.76
CA GLY A 132 -2.47 11.15 -11.20
C GLY A 132 -1.74 12.34 -11.81
N GLU A 133 -1.83 13.53 -11.18
CA GLU A 133 -1.31 14.79 -11.73
C GLU A 133 -0.01 15.25 -11.04
N GLU A 134 0.12 15.10 -9.72
CA GLU A 134 1.21 15.71 -8.93
C GLU A 134 1.85 14.77 -7.90
N ARG A 135 2.35 13.61 -8.35
CA ARG A 135 3.03 12.63 -7.46
C ARG A 135 4.21 13.22 -6.70
N GLY A 136 4.94 14.16 -7.31
CA GLY A 136 6.14 14.81 -6.78
C GLY A 136 5.97 15.52 -5.42
N GLU A 137 4.77 16.01 -5.12
CA GLU A 137 4.51 16.74 -3.87
C GLU A 137 3.70 15.94 -2.83
N ASN A 138 3.35 14.68 -3.14
CA ASN A 138 2.61 13.86 -2.19
C ASN A 138 3.51 13.41 -1.02
N LEU A 139 3.13 13.81 0.19
CA LEU A 139 3.76 13.41 1.45
C LEU A 139 2.90 12.44 2.27
N VAL A 140 1.72 12.10 1.74
CA VAL A 140 0.71 11.30 2.43
C VAL A 140 0.81 9.84 2.00
N HIS A 141 0.87 8.97 3.00
CA HIS A 141 1.00 7.53 2.81
C HIS A 141 -0.35 6.90 2.48
N LEU A 142 -0.36 5.87 1.62
CA LEU A 142 -1.55 5.15 1.19
C LEU A 142 -2.40 4.64 2.38
N SER A 143 -1.78 3.96 3.35
CA SER A 143 -2.46 3.54 4.58
C SER A 143 -3.05 4.68 5.40
N GLU A 144 -2.43 5.87 5.44
CA GLU A 144 -3.01 7.04 6.14
C GLU A 144 -4.27 7.52 5.41
N MET A 145 -4.31 7.43 4.08
CA MET A 145 -5.51 7.76 3.31
C MET A 145 -6.66 6.79 3.45
N MET A 146 -6.37 5.48 3.45
CA MET A 146 -7.42 4.51 3.74
C MET A 146 -8.01 4.73 5.15
N LEU A 147 -7.19 5.14 6.12
CA LEU A 147 -7.65 5.48 7.47
C LEU A 147 -8.44 6.80 7.53
N ALA A 148 -8.09 7.80 6.71
CA ALA A 148 -8.82 9.08 6.69
C ALA A 148 -10.27 8.94 6.19
N SER A 149 -10.56 7.96 5.32
CA SER A 149 -11.95 7.63 4.92
C SER A 149 -12.76 7.02 6.07
N VAL A 150 -12.13 6.61 7.17
CA VAL A 150 -12.76 5.87 8.28
C VAL A 150 -12.35 6.50 9.63
N PRO A 151 -12.75 7.75 9.92
CA PRO A 151 -12.21 8.55 11.02
C PRO A 151 -12.51 8.00 12.42
N TRP A 152 -13.42 7.04 12.54
CA TRP A 152 -13.74 6.36 13.80
C TRP A 152 -12.85 5.14 14.08
N VAL A 153 -11.88 4.84 13.20
CA VAL A 153 -10.93 3.73 13.36
C VAL A 153 -9.53 4.26 13.61
N GLU A 154 -8.88 3.76 14.67
CA GLU A 154 -7.46 3.97 14.87
C GLU A 154 -6.65 2.85 14.18
N GLY A 155 -5.78 3.24 13.26
CA GLY A 155 -4.98 2.30 12.47
C GLY A 155 -3.97 1.54 13.32
N GLN A 156 -3.85 0.24 13.08
CA GLN A 156 -2.84 -0.58 13.76
C GLN A 156 -1.47 -0.43 13.09
N VAL A 157 -0.51 0.02 13.89
CA VAL A 157 0.87 0.20 13.47
C VAL A 157 1.75 -0.80 14.18
N SER A 158 2.53 -1.57 13.42
CA SER A 158 3.57 -2.42 13.97
C SER A 158 4.81 -1.60 14.33
N ALA A 159 5.56 -2.05 15.34
CA ALA A 159 6.88 -1.52 15.65
C ALA A 159 7.92 -2.59 15.35
N ALA A 160 9.03 -2.21 14.72
CA ALA A 160 10.15 -3.10 14.45
C ALA A 160 10.64 -3.77 15.73
N ARG A 161 10.72 -5.10 15.73
CA ARG A 161 11.18 -5.90 16.87
C ARG A 161 12.37 -6.74 16.46
N VAL A 162 13.53 -6.46 17.05
CA VAL A 162 14.73 -7.28 16.85
C VAL A 162 14.43 -8.73 17.24
N ARG A 163 14.73 -9.66 16.35
CA ARG A 163 14.54 -11.11 16.58
C ARG A 163 15.89 -11.76 16.85
N ASN A 164 15.92 -12.70 17.80
CA ASN A 164 17.07 -13.58 17.98
C ASN A 164 17.01 -14.72 16.94
N SER A 165 17.21 -14.36 15.67
CA SER A 165 17.17 -15.26 14.54
C SER A 165 18.46 -15.16 13.75
N ARG A 166 18.80 -16.23 13.04
CA ARG A 166 19.94 -16.27 12.11
C ARG A 166 19.50 -16.11 10.66
N ASP A 167 18.21 -15.92 10.43
CA ASP A 167 17.64 -15.88 9.09
C ASP A 167 17.52 -14.43 8.62
N ILE A 168 18.09 -14.16 7.45
CA ILE A 168 17.93 -12.89 6.75
C ILE A 168 17.17 -13.19 5.47
N VAL A 169 16.00 -12.57 5.31
CA VAL A 169 15.19 -12.75 4.11
C VAL A 169 15.57 -11.71 3.07
N ILE A 170 15.79 -12.16 1.85
CA ILE A 170 16.05 -11.31 0.69
C ILE A 170 14.99 -11.60 -0.36
N HIS A 171 14.19 -10.60 -0.69
CA HIS A 171 13.20 -10.69 -1.75
C HIS A 171 13.72 -9.96 -3.00
N SER A 172 14.26 -10.71 -3.96
CA SER A 172 14.85 -10.16 -5.18
C SER A 172 13.83 -9.89 -6.30
N GLY A 173 12.58 -10.29 -6.09
CA GLY A 173 11.46 -10.07 -7.01
C GLY A 173 11.01 -8.61 -7.04
N SER A 174 10.29 -8.25 -8.10
CA SER A 174 9.63 -6.95 -8.23
C SER A 174 8.31 -7.12 -8.98
N GLY A 175 7.26 -6.42 -8.56
CA GLY A 175 5.96 -6.39 -9.24
C GLY A 175 6.01 -5.70 -10.62
N SER A 176 7.12 -5.07 -10.97
CA SER A 176 7.34 -4.39 -12.26
C SER A 176 8.79 -4.50 -12.71
N ARG A 177 9.03 -4.77 -13.99
CA ARG A 177 10.38 -4.78 -14.59
C ARG A 177 11.13 -3.45 -14.40
N TRP A 178 10.38 -2.35 -14.33
CA TRP A 178 10.95 -1.01 -14.17
C TRP A 178 11.50 -0.75 -12.77
N ARG A 179 10.96 -1.47 -11.79
CA ARG A 179 11.41 -1.44 -10.40
C ARG A 179 12.37 -2.57 -10.08
N GLN A 180 12.93 -3.29 -11.06
CA GLN A 180 13.80 -4.45 -10.77
C GLN A 180 15.28 -4.02 -10.70
N LEU A 181 15.96 -4.36 -9.59
CA LEU A 181 17.42 -4.29 -9.49
C LEU A 181 18.07 -5.46 -10.25
N GLU A 182 19.29 -5.24 -10.75
CA GLU A 182 19.96 -6.23 -11.60
C GLU A 182 20.35 -7.52 -10.83
N PRO A 183 20.39 -8.68 -11.49
CA PRO A 183 20.84 -9.92 -10.86
C PRO A 183 22.25 -9.83 -10.24
N LEU A 184 23.14 -9.04 -10.84
CA LEU A 184 24.50 -8.83 -10.32
C LEU A 184 24.50 -8.09 -8.98
N PHE A 185 23.60 -7.11 -8.80
CA PHE A 185 23.41 -6.43 -7.52
C PHE A 185 23.04 -7.43 -6.42
N TRP A 186 22.01 -8.25 -6.66
CA TRP A 186 21.54 -9.24 -5.69
C TRP A 186 22.62 -10.28 -5.36
N ARG A 187 23.32 -10.79 -6.38
CA ARG A 187 24.41 -11.74 -6.18
C ARG A 187 25.57 -11.14 -5.39
N GLY A 188 25.91 -9.87 -5.63
CA GLY A 188 26.90 -9.13 -4.84
C GLY A 188 26.50 -9.03 -3.38
N LEU A 189 25.26 -8.56 -3.12
CA LEU A 189 24.70 -8.43 -1.77
C LEU A 189 24.73 -9.77 -1.00
N LEU A 190 24.29 -10.85 -1.65
CA LEU A 190 24.30 -12.19 -1.05
C LEU A 190 25.72 -12.60 -0.62
N ARG A 191 26.71 -12.43 -1.47
CA ARG A 191 28.11 -12.80 -1.15
C ARG A 191 28.66 -11.99 0.01
N GLU A 192 28.40 -10.70 0.02
CA GLU A 192 28.90 -9.80 1.06
C GLU A 192 28.28 -10.10 2.42
N LEU A 193 26.96 -10.29 2.49
CA LEU A 193 26.27 -10.66 3.72
C LEU A 193 26.72 -12.02 4.26
N VAL A 194 26.93 -13.02 3.39
CA VAL A 194 27.45 -14.33 3.81
C VAL A 194 28.85 -14.24 4.42
N LEU A 195 29.73 -13.43 3.82
CA LEU A 195 31.09 -13.23 4.33
C LEU A 195 31.10 -12.47 5.66
N ALA A 196 30.25 -11.44 5.78
CA ALA A 196 30.20 -10.58 6.95
C ALA A 196 29.44 -11.19 8.15
N MET A 197 28.53 -12.13 7.89
CA MET A 197 27.70 -12.78 8.92
C MET A 197 27.80 -14.32 8.87
N PRO A 198 28.97 -14.90 9.20
CA PRO A 198 29.12 -16.35 9.27
C PRO A 198 28.06 -16.98 10.19
N GLY A 199 27.46 -18.09 9.74
CA GLY A 199 26.42 -18.80 10.49
C GLY A 199 25.00 -18.27 10.33
N HIS A 200 24.79 -17.17 9.59
CA HIS A 200 23.46 -16.74 9.17
C HIS A 200 23.03 -17.50 7.90
N ARG A 201 21.71 -17.69 7.75
CA ARG A 201 21.09 -18.23 6.55
C ARG A 201 20.45 -17.09 5.78
N LEU A 202 20.71 -17.03 4.48
CA LEU A 202 20.04 -16.08 3.60
C LEU A 202 18.89 -16.80 2.88
N LEU A 203 17.66 -16.36 3.13
CA LEU A 203 16.46 -16.96 2.56
C LEU A 203 16.00 -16.12 1.38
N LEU A 204 16.20 -16.62 0.16
CA LEU A 204 15.75 -15.97 -1.07
C LEU A 204 14.27 -16.28 -1.31
N THR A 205 13.42 -15.26 -1.33
CA THR A 205 11.98 -15.41 -1.60
C THR A 205 11.60 -14.84 -2.96
N GLY A 206 10.50 -15.34 -3.50
CA GLY A 206 9.98 -14.98 -4.82
C GLY A 206 8.77 -15.83 -5.18
N ASN A 207 8.06 -15.44 -6.22
CA ASN A 207 6.98 -16.25 -6.77
C ASN A 207 7.51 -17.42 -7.62
N ALA A 208 6.62 -18.29 -8.09
CA ALA A 208 7.00 -19.46 -8.89
C ALA A 208 7.75 -19.11 -10.19
N SER A 209 7.42 -17.98 -10.84
CA SER A 209 8.10 -17.53 -12.06
C SER A 209 9.54 -17.04 -11.81
N GLU A 210 9.86 -16.65 -10.58
CA GLU A 210 11.17 -16.13 -10.18
C GLU A 210 12.14 -17.23 -9.71
N ARG A 211 11.66 -18.49 -9.61
CA ARG A 211 12.42 -19.62 -9.08
C ARG A 211 13.76 -19.80 -9.79
N ALA A 212 13.76 -19.87 -11.12
CA ALA A 212 14.97 -20.09 -11.92
C ALA A 212 16.00 -18.95 -11.75
N THR A 213 15.53 -17.70 -11.60
CA THR A 213 16.38 -16.55 -11.32
C THR A 213 17.02 -16.69 -9.94
N CYS A 214 16.23 -17.03 -8.92
CA CYS A 214 16.72 -17.23 -7.55
C CYS A 214 17.70 -18.41 -7.44
N GLU A 215 17.50 -19.50 -8.21
CA GLU A 215 18.45 -20.62 -8.29
C GLU A 215 19.81 -20.16 -8.84
N LYS A 216 19.83 -19.29 -9.86
CA LYS A 216 21.07 -18.71 -10.40
C LYS A 216 21.76 -17.77 -9.41
N LEU A 217 21.00 -17.01 -8.63
CA LEU A 217 21.54 -16.12 -7.60
C LEU A 217 22.21 -16.90 -6.46
N ALA A 218 21.59 -18.01 -6.03
CA ALA A 218 22.11 -18.87 -4.96
C ALA A 218 23.30 -19.74 -5.39
N LEU A 219 23.49 -19.97 -6.69
CA LEU A 219 24.49 -20.90 -7.20
C LEU A 219 25.92 -20.58 -6.73
N GLY A 220 26.51 -21.51 -5.99
CA GLY A 220 27.85 -21.41 -5.43
C GLY A 220 27.94 -20.62 -4.12
N ILE A 221 26.82 -20.37 -3.44
CA ILE A 221 26.75 -19.69 -2.14
C ILE A 221 25.97 -20.60 -1.15
N PRO A 222 26.64 -21.53 -0.44
CA PRO A 222 25.97 -22.62 0.30
C PRO A 222 24.97 -22.19 1.38
N SER A 223 25.15 -21.02 2.00
CA SER A 223 24.26 -20.47 3.03
C SER A 223 23.02 -19.76 2.48
N VAL A 224 22.86 -19.70 1.15
CA VAL A 224 21.69 -19.12 0.48
C VAL A 224 20.69 -20.22 0.15
N ILE A 225 19.51 -20.15 0.75
CA ILE A 225 18.41 -21.09 0.54
C ILE A 225 17.38 -20.42 -0.36
N ASN A 226 17.11 -21.03 -1.51
CA ASN A 226 16.06 -20.56 -2.42
C ASN A 226 14.68 -21.12 -2.02
N LEU A 227 13.81 -20.23 -1.58
CA LEU A 227 12.41 -20.47 -1.25
C LEU A 227 11.44 -19.98 -2.34
N ALA A 228 11.92 -19.38 -3.42
CA ALA A 228 11.06 -18.82 -4.47
C ALA A 228 10.17 -19.89 -5.11
N GLY A 229 8.85 -19.66 -5.07
CA GLY A 229 7.85 -20.62 -5.53
C GLY A 229 7.74 -21.90 -4.70
N ARG A 230 8.31 -21.93 -3.49
CA ARG A 230 8.34 -23.10 -2.60
C ARG A 230 7.62 -22.87 -1.27
N THR A 231 6.99 -21.71 -1.11
CA THR A 231 6.24 -21.34 0.09
C THR A 231 4.82 -20.97 -0.29
N SER A 232 3.84 -21.40 0.51
CA SER A 232 2.53 -20.76 0.57
C SER A 232 2.65 -19.33 1.13
N LEU A 233 1.55 -18.57 1.10
CA LEU A 233 1.54 -17.22 1.68
C LEU A 233 1.68 -17.27 3.21
N ASP A 234 1.07 -18.25 3.86
CA ASP A 234 1.23 -18.50 5.31
C ASP A 234 2.67 -18.89 5.66
N GLU A 235 3.30 -19.78 4.89
CA GLU A 235 4.70 -20.16 5.09
C GLU A 235 5.65 -18.98 4.86
N LEU A 236 5.36 -18.13 3.86
CA LEU A 236 6.09 -16.89 3.64
C LEU A 236 5.94 -15.96 4.84
N LEU A 237 4.72 -15.75 5.35
CA LEU A 237 4.50 -14.89 6.51
C LEU A 237 5.27 -15.37 7.74
N LEU A 238 5.24 -16.68 8.03
CA LEU A 238 6.02 -17.28 9.12
C LEU A 238 7.54 -17.10 8.90
N THR A 239 8.00 -17.20 7.65
CA THR A 239 9.40 -16.94 7.30
C THR A 239 9.78 -15.48 7.59
N LEU A 240 8.92 -14.53 7.21
CA LEU A 240 9.14 -13.10 7.45
C LEU A 240 9.10 -12.76 8.94
N GLU A 241 8.13 -13.27 9.69
CA GLU A 241 7.97 -13.01 11.13
C GLU A 241 9.20 -13.45 11.94
N ASN A 242 9.84 -14.54 11.53
CA ASN A 242 11.00 -15.12 12.20
C ASN A 242 12.34 -14.58 11.69
N ALA A 243 12.36 -13.70 10.69
CA ALA A 243 13.61 -13.16 10.16
C ALA A 243 14.23 -12.13 11.11
N ALA A 244 15.57 -12.08 11.15
CA ALA A 244 16.33 -11.02 11.82
C ALA A 244 16.27 -9.70 11.03
N LEU A 245 16.19 -9.79 9.69
CA LEU A 245 16.05 -8.67 8.78
C LEU A 245 15.41 -9.14 7.47
N VAL A 246 14.52 -8.31 6.91
CA VAL A 246 14.01 -8.46 5.54
C VAL A 246 14.59 -7.35 4.66
N ILE A 247 15.20 -7.72 3.53
CA ILE A 247 15.67 -6.78 2.50
C ILE A 247 14.85 -7.01 1.25
N ALA A 248 14.14 -5.98 0.80
CA ALA A 248 13.24 -6.08 -0.36
C ALA A 248 13.11 -4.74 -1.06
N GLN A 249 12.72 -4.77 -2.33
CA GLN A 249 12.25 -3.58 -3.03
C GLN A 249 10.80 -3.27 -2.63
N ASP A 250 10.22 -2.17 -3.10
CA ASP A 250 8.78 -1.87 -2.93
C ASP A 250 7.91 -2.96 -3.59
N THR A 251 7.59 -4.00 -2.83
CA THR A 251 6.81 -5.18 -3.24
C THR A 251 5.83 -5.57 -2.15
N GLY A 252 4.87 -6.44 -2.49
CA GLY A 252 3.95 -6.99 -1.49
C GLY A 252 4.66 -7.71 -0.34
N VAL A 253 5.85 -8.30 -0.58
CA VAL A 253 6.61 -8.99 0.47
C VAL A 253 7.21 -8.00 1.48
N LEU A 254 7.67 -6.83 1.02
CA LEU A 254 8.12 -5.75 1.91
C LEU A 254 6.99 -5.30 2.85
N HIS A 255 5.79 -5.12 2.29
CA HIS A 255 4.62 -4.67 3.04
C HIS A 255 4.07 -5.73 3.99
N LEU A 256 4.11 -7.01 3.61
CA LEU A 256 3.81 -8.11 4.53
C LEU A 256 4.80 -8.19 5.68
N ALA A 257 6.10 -8.02 5.42
CA ALA A 257 7.12 -7.98 6.47
C ALA A 257 6.89 -6.83 7.46
N ALA A 258 6.38 -5.69 6.96
CA ALA A 258 5.97 -4.59 7.82
C ALA A 258 4.86 -4.99 8.80
N ALA A 259 3.89 -5.77 8.35
CA ALA A 259 2.81 -6.26 9.22
C ALA A 259 3.29 -7.25 10.30
N THR A 260 4.43 -7.93 10.11
CA THR A 260 4.96 -8.91 11.08
C THR A 260 5.91 -8.30 12.13
N SER A 261 6.03 -6.97 12.18
CA SER A 261 6.96 -6.27 13.08
C SER A 261 8.44 -6.63 12.84
N THR A 262 8.78 -7.15 11.66
CA THR A 262 10.14 -7.63 11.37
C THR A 262 11.03 -6.44 11.01
N PRO A 263 12.30 -6.37 11.47
CA PRO A 263 13.22 -5.34 11.01
C PRO A 263 13.37 -5.40 9.49
N LEU A 264 13.36 -4.26 8.81
CA LEU A 264 13.31 -4.24 7.36
C LEU A 264 14.07 -3.08 6.74
N LEU A 265 14.65 -3.36 5.58
CA LEU A 265 15.36 -2.43 4.71
C LEU A 265 14.70 -2.46 3.32
N GLY A 266 13.89 -1.44 3.04
CA GLY A 266 13.27 -1.22 1.74
C GLY A 266 14.25 -0.56 0.75
N LEU A 267 14.21 -0.97 -0.52
CA LEU A 267 15.01 -0.39 -1.61
C LEU A 267 14.10 0.28 -2.64
N TYR A 268 14.13 1.61 -2.71
CA TYR A 268 13.18 2.43 -3.48
C TYR A 268 13.90 3.15 -4.62
N HIS A 269 13.41 2.94 -5.84
CA HIS A 269 13.88 3.61 -7.06
C HIS A 269 12.77 3.61 -8.12
N ALA A 270 13.04 4.26 -9.26
CA ALA A 270 12.10 4.43 -10.34
C ALA A 270 10.77 5.05 -9.86
N SER A 271 9.65 4.34 -9.97
CA SER A 271 8.34 4.83 -9.55
C SER A 271 8.02 4.61 -8.08
N ALA A 272 8.84 3.85 -7.34
CA ALA A 272 8.60 3.58 -5.93
C ALA A 272 9.01 4.81 -5.10
N ARG A 273 8.09 5.30 -4.27
CA ARG A 273 8.34 6.43 -3.36
C ARG A 273 7.94 6.09 -1.95
N VAL A 274 8.84 6.35 -1.01
CA VAL A 274 8.62 6.01 0.40
C VAL A 274 7.44 6.78 0.99
N THR A 275 7.20 8.02 0.59
CA THR A 275 6.07 8.81 1.10
C THR A 275 4.70 8.27 0.71
N GLU A 276 4.61 7.53 -0.41
CA GLU A 276 3.37 6.97 -0.93
C GLU A 276 3.13 5.55 -0.40
N THR A 277 4.14 4.70 -0.52
CA THR A 277 4.05 3.25 -0.28
C THR A 277 5.23 2.78 0.57
N GLY A 278 5.65 3.56 1.57
CA GLY A 278 6.66 3.13 2.53
C GLY A 278 6.19 1.92 3.35
N PRO A 279 7.09 1.20 4.05
CA PRO A 279 6.66 0.23 5.03
C PRO A 279 5.92 0.94 6.17
N PHE A 280 4.65 0.60 6.37
CA PHE A 280 3.81 1.17 7.44
C PHE A 280 4.13 0.55 8.82
N GLN A 281 5.40 0.65 9.22
CA GLN A 281 5.97 0.10 10.45
C GLN A 281 6.89 1.14 11.11
N HIS A 282 6.71 1.35 12.41
CA HIS A 282 7.62 2.18 13.20
C HIS A 282 9.01 1.53 13.29
N GLY A 283 10.07 2.26 12.97
CA GLY A 283 11.46 1.79 12.99
C GLY A 283 11.90 1.02 11.74
N ALA A 284 11.09 1.02 10.68
CA ALA A 284 11.50 0.54 9.36
C ALA A 284 12.60 1.42 8.74
N HIS A 285 13.48 0.84 7.92
CA HIS A 285 14.50 1.57 7.17
C HIS A 285 14.21 1.51 5.67
N VAL A 286 14.46 2.61 4.96
CA VAL A 286 14.30 2.68 3.51
C VAL A 286 15.47 3.44 2.89
N LEU A 287 16.18 2.78 1.97
CA LEU A 287 17.14 3.42 1.08
C LEU A 287 16.42 3.82 -0.20
N GLU A 288 16.39 5.10 -0.51
CA GLU A 288 15.65 5.66 -1.63
C GLU A 288 16.55 6.52 -2.54
N VAL A 289 16.33 6.44 -3.84
CA VAL A 289 16.89 7.39 -4.80
C VAL A 289 16.27 8.78 -4.58
N SER A 290 17.12 9.77 -4.32
CA SER A 290 16.73 11.18 -4.18
C SER A 290 17.34 11.98 -5.33
N ALA A 291 16.65 11.99 -6.47
CA ALA A 291 17.03 12.76 -7.65
C ALA A 291 15.82 13.53 -8.18
N ASP A 292 16.05 14.63 -8.91
CA ASP A 292 14.99 15.51 -9.39
C ASP A 292 13.93 14.81 -10.26
N CYS A 293 14.29 13.70 -10.92
CA CYS A 293 13.38 12.91 -11.74
C CYS A 293 12.59 11.84 -10.96
N HIS A 294 12.83 11.70 -9.66
CA HIS A 294 12.21 10.69 -8.79
C HIS A 294 11.02 11.29 -8.00
N PRO A 295 9.87 10.60 -7.94
CA PRO A 295 9.58 9.31 -8.57
C PRO A 295 9.25 9.43 -10.06
N CYS A 296 9.62 8.41 -10.83
CA CYS A 296 9.19 8.27 -12.22
C CYS A 296 7.71 7.87 -12.33
N HIS A 297 7.06 8.14 -13.46
CA HIS A 297 5.74 7.55 -13.74
C HIS A 297 5.85 6.02 -13.91
N GLU A 298 4.89 5.29 -13.33
CA GLU A 298 4.85 3.83 -13.48
C GLU A 298 4.64 3.46 -14.96
N GLY A 299 5.43 2.51 -15.47
CA GLY A 299 5.32 2.07 -16.86
C GLY A 299 5.95 2.99 -17.91
N ALA A 300 6.17 4.26 -17.57
CA ALA A 300 6.73 5.29 -18.45
C ALA A 300 7.87 6.04 -17.74
N PRO A 301 9.01 5.36 -17.43
CA PRO A 301 10.13 6.04 -16.81
C PRO A 301 10.65 7.16 -17.71
N THR A 302 10.96 8.31 -17.11
CA THR A 302 11.52 9.48 -17.80
C THR A 302 12.91 9.21 -18.37
N CYS A 303 13.63 8.23 -17.80
CA CYS A 303 14.94 7.77 -18.26
C CYS A 303 14.85 6.39 -18.94
N ALA A 304 15.41 6.28 -20.15
CA ALA A 304 15.37 5.05 -20.94
C ALA A 304 16.13 3.87 -20.30
N ASN A 305 17.18 4.16 -19.52
CA ASN A 305 18.11 3.17 -19.00
C ASN A 305 17.91 2.83 -17.51
N LEU A 306 16.99 3.52 -16.82
CA LEU A 306 16.80 3.38 -15.37
C LEU A 306 18.12 3.56 -14.59
N ASP A 307 18.91 4.56 -14.94
CA ASP A 307 20.28 4.74 -14.43
C ASP A 307 20.36 4.72 -12.90
N CYS A 308 19.31 5.22 -12.23
CA CYS A 308 19.19 5.25 -10.78
C CYS A 308 19.32 3.89 -10.09
N ARG A 309 18.98 2.79 -10.79
CA ARG A 309 19.13 1.43 -10.26
C ARG A 309 20.60 1.06 -9.98
N HIS A 310 21.54 1.71 -10.67
CA HIS A 310 22.98 1.48 -10.51
C HIS A 310 23.59 2.33 -9.40
N TRP A 311 22.89 3.37 -8.93
CA TRP A 311 23.36 4.18 -7.78
C TRP A 311 23.16 3.42 -6.47
N ILE A 312 22.15 2.55 -6.40
CA ILE A 312 21.98 1.62 -5.28
C ILE A 312 23.01 0.50 -5.40
N GLU A 313 24.17 0.69 -4.79
CA GLU A 313 25.24 -0.29 -4.79
C GLU A 313 25.07 -1.35 -3.69
N PHE A 314 25.37 -2.61 -4.02
CA PHE A 314 25.19 -3.71 -3.07
C PHE A 314 26.07 -3.59 -1.82
N HIS A 315 27.27 -3.00 -1.93
CA HIS A 315 28.13 -2.72 -0.77
C HIS A 315 27.51 -1.70 0.20
N GLY A 316 26.87 -0.66 -0.34
CA GLY A 316 26.14 0.31 0.48
C GLY A 316 24.99 -0.34 1.23
N VAL A 317 24.20 -1.16 0.52
CA VAL A 317 23.08 -1.91 1.11
C VAL A 317 23.57 -2.91 2.17
N ALA A 318 24.66 -3.63 1.91
CA ALA A 318 25.24 -4.56 2.88
C ALA A 318 25.68 -3.85 4.16
N ARG A 319 26.36 -2.70 4.06
CA ARG A 319 26.76 -1.90 5.23
C ARG A 319 25.56 -1.45 6.07
N ILE A 320 24.50 -0.97 5.43
CA ILE A 320 23.25 -0.56 6.11
C ILE A 320 22.61 -1.78 6.80
N ALA A 321 22.47 -2.90 6.08
CA ALA A 321 21.89 -4.13 6.62
C ALA A 321 22.67 -4.66 7.83
N LEU A 322 24.01 -4.65 7.77
CA LEU A 322 24.86 -5.09 8.88
C LEU A 322 24.71 -4.21 10.11
N ALA A 323 24.60 -2.90 9.95
CA ALA A 323 24.35 -1.99 11.07
C ALA A 323 22.98 -2.26 11.72
N ILE A 324 21.93 -2.45 10.91
CA ILE A 324 20.59 -2.82 11.42
C ILE A 324 20.65 -4.14 12.20
N LEU A 325 21.29 -5.17 11.65
CA LEU A 325 21.45 -6.48 12.29
C LEU A 325 22.23 -6.43 13.61
N ARG A 326 23.12 -5.44 13.78
CA ARG A 326 23.91 -5.21 14.99
C ARG A 326 23.21 -4.29 16.00
N GLY A 327 22.06 -3.73 15.66
CA GLY A 327 21.38 -2.72 16.47
C GLY A 327 22.10 -1.36 16.49
N GLU A 328 22.95 -1.11 15.50
CA GLU A 328 23.69 0.13 15.32
C GLU A 328 22.87 1.11 14.47
N THR A 329 23.19 2.40 14.55
CA THR A 329 22.62 3.39 13.61
C THR A 329 23.23 3.16 12.24
N PRO A 330 22.42 2.90 11.19
CA PRO A 330 22.96 2.65 9.87
C PRO A 330 23.70 3.86 9.31
N PRO A 331 24.85 3.66 8.63
CA PRO A 331 25.57 4.76 8.03
C PRO A 331 24.79 5.30 6.83
N HIS A 332 24.71 6.63 6.71
CA HIS A 332 24.17 7.27 5.52
C HIS A 332 25.01 6.88 4.28
N PRO A 333 24.38 6.66 3.10
CA PRO A 333 25.10 6.44 1.85
C PRO A 333 26.05 7.61 1.52
N ALA A 334 27.17 7.29 0.88
CA ALA A 334 28.13 8.31 0.43
C ALA A 334 27.68 9.02 -0.85
N ASP A 335 26.82 8.38 -1.65
CA ASP A 335 26.25 8.98 -2.86
C ASP A 335 25.16 9.99 -2.46
N PRO A 336 25.30 11.28 -2.81
CA PRO A 336 24.32 12.30 -2.46
C PRO A 336 22.97 12.13 -3.17
N ARG A 337 22.88 11.24 -4.16
CA ARG A 337 21.61 10.89 -4.86
C ARG A 337 20.82 9.82 -4.12
N LEU A 338 21.25 9.41 -2.93
CA LEU A 338 20.56 8.44 -2.10
C LEU A 338 20.23 9.08 -0.75
N ALA A 339 19.01 8.85 -0.30
CA ALA A 339 18.57 9.18 1.04
C ALA A 339 18.31 7.90 1.83
N LEU A 340 18.66 7.90 3.11
CA LEU A 340 18.37 6.80 4.02
C LEU A 340 17.38 7.26 5.10
N TRP A 341 16.18 6.70 5.03
CA TRP A 341 15.08 7.04 5.90
C TRP A 341 14.90 6.03 7.02
N ARG A 342 14.47 6.53 8.18
CA ARG A 342 13.81 5.74 9.22
C ARG A 342 12.35 6.16 9.31
N CYS A 343 11.44 5.21 9.13
CA CYS A 343 10.00 5.45 9.29
C CYS A 343 9.67 5.53 10.79
N GLU A 344 8.95 6.56 11.19
CA GLU A 344 8.52 6.75 12.58
C GLU A 344 7.03 7.08 12.61
N PHE A 345 6.42 6.99 13.79
CA PHE A 345 5.01 7.29 13.98
C PHE A 345 4.91 8.18 15.20
N GLU A 346 4.66 9.47 14.95
CA GLU A 346 4.58 10.49 16.00
C GLU A 346 3.48 11.48 15.66
N GLY A 347 2.86 12.08 16.68
CA GLY A 347 1.86 13.13 16.48
C GLY A 347 0.65 12.69 15.66
N GLY A 348 0.32 11.39 15.65
CA GLY A 348 -0.82 10.84 14.91
C GLY A 348 -0.60 10.68 13.40
N GLY A 349 0.66 10.69 12.93
CA GLY A 349 1.01 10.44 11.54
C GLY A 349 2.28 9.60 11.37
N TRP A 350 2.43 9.01 10.19
CA TRP A 350 3.62 8.29 9.75
C TRP A 350 4.66 9.30 9.24
N LEU A 351 5.83 9.39 9.83
CA LEU A 351 6.84 10.40 9.51
C LEU A 351 8.14 9.76 9.03
N LEU A 352 8.96 10.55 8.34
CA LEU A 352 10.26 10.12 7.85
C LEU A 352 11.37 10.92 8.52
N ARG A 353 12.28 10.19 9.17
CA ARG A 353 13.51 10.75 9.69
C ARG A 353 14.64 10.49 8.71
N ASP A 354 15.34 11.54 8.32
CA ASP A 354 16.55 11.45 7.51
C ASP A 354 17.73 11.04 8.41
N LEU A 355 18.34 9.89 8.16
CA LEU A 355 19.50 9.44 8.92
C LEU A 355 20.81 10.14 8.52
N GLY A 356 20.82 10.88 7.41
CA GLY A 356 21.94 11.71 6.99
C GLY A 356 22.02 13.01 7.77
N SER A 357 20.95 13.79 7.75
CA SER A 357 20.86 15.04 8.52
C SER A 357 20.50 14.85 10.00
N GLY A 358 19.91 13.70 10.36
CA GLY A 358 19.35 13.44 11.70
C GLY A 358 18.00 14.11 11.97
N GLY A 359 17.50 14.91 11.02
CA GLY A 359 16.27 15.69 11.10
C GLY A 359 15.05 15.01 10.46
N TRP A 360 13.93 15.73 10.45
CA TRP A 360 12.68 15.26 9.87
C TRP A 360 12.53 15.71 8.42
N TYR A 361 12.07 14.82 7.55
CA TYR A 361 11.74 15.17 6.16
C TYR A 361 10.37 15.83 6.08
N ARG A 362 10.34 17.12 5.70
CA ARG A 362 9.13 17.91 5.39
C ARG A 362 7.97 17.71 6.39
N ARG A 363 8.28 17.61 7.69
CA ARG A 363 7.32 17.22 8.75
C ARG A 363 6.11 18.15 8.82
N GLU A 364 6.34 19.46 8.79
CA GLU A 364 5.27 20.45 8.90
C GLU A 364 4.32 20.38 7.71
N GLU A 365 4.88 20.31 6.50
CA GLU A 365 4.12 20.19 5.24
C GLU A 365 3.30 18.90 5.21
N LYS A 366 3.89 17.79 5.65
CA LYS A 366 3.19 16.53 5.77
C LYS A 366 2.01 16.61 6.75
N LEU A 367 2.25 17.13 7.96
CA LEU A 367 1.19 17.25 8.96
C LEU A 367 0.07 18.18 8.49
N ALA A 368 0.40 19.23 7.72
CA ALA A 368 -0.60 20.09 7.08
C ALA A 368 -1.42 19.34 6.01
N GLN A 369 -0.80 18.53 5.15
CA GLN A 369 -1.52 17.69 4.19
C GLN A 369 -2.46 16.70 4.91
N LEU A 370 -2.01 16.08 6.01
CA LEU A 370 -2.86 15.17 6.81
C LEU A 370 -4.03 15.88 7.49
N ALA A 371 -3.79 17.05 8.11
CA ALA A 371 -4.84 17.83 8.75
C ALA A 371 -5.91 18.29 7.74
N PHE A 372 -5.47 18.73 6.55
CA PHE A 372 -6.35 19.08 5.44
C PHE A 372 -7.27 17.90 5.06
N LEU A 373 -6.69 16.69 4.95
CA LEU A 373 -7.45 15.48 4.56
C LEU A 373 -8.41 15.00 5.65
N ARG A 374 -8.09 15.22 6.93
CA ARG A 374 -8.95 14.87 8.06
C ARG A 374 -10.07 15.87 8.32
N GLY A 375 -10.01 17.05 7.71
CA GLY A 375 -10.96 18.14 7.98
C GLY A 375 -10.72 18.82 9.33
N ASP A 376 -9.51 18.69 9.89
CA ASP A 376 -9.10 19.30 11.17
C ASP A 376 -8.80 20.81 10.95
N GLY A 377 -9.84 21.60 10.71
CA GLY A 377 -9.74 23.05 10.46
C GLY A 377 -10.98 23.56 9.75
N ALA A 378 -11.71 24.49 10.35
CA ALA A 378 -13.00 24.96 9.85
C ALA A 378 -12.89 25.62 8.47
N HIS A 379 -13.27 24.93 7.39
CA HIS A 379 -13.77 25.50 6.13
C HIS A 379 -14.59 24.45 5.34
N GLU A 380 -15.58 24.92 4.58
CA GLU A 380 -16.52 24.16 3.71
C GLU A 380 -15.86 23.13 2.76
N PRO A 381 -16.63 22.15 2.23
CA PRO A 381 -16.10 21.02 1.48
C PRO A 381 -15.53 21.44 0.11
N LEU A 382 -14.23 21.74 0.08
CA LEU A 382 -13.48 22.04 -1.14
C LEU A 382 -12.89 20.75 -1.72
N MET A 383 -13.72 19.88 -2.29
CA MET A 383 -13.28 18.66 -2.96
C MET A 383 -14.13 18.41 -4.22
N ALA A 384 -13.88 19.18 -5.28
CA ALA A 384 -14.51 18.97 -6.59
C ALA A 384 -13.51 18.87 -7.75
N ASP A 385 -12.31 19.43 -7.62
CA ASP A 385 -11.23 19.23 -8.59
C ASP A 385 -9.87 19.19 -7.88
N GLY A 386 -8.88 18.48 -8.44
CA GLY A 386 -7.55 18.32 -7.84
C GLY A 386 -6.80 19.65 -7.58
N LYS A 387 -7.35 20.82 -7.93
CA LYS A 387 -6.73 22.14 -7.70
C LYS A 387 -6.59 22.51 -6.23
N ALA A 388 -7.49 22.04 -5.34
CA ALA A 388 -7.37 22.28 -3.90
C ALA A 388 -6.15 21.55 -3.30
N TRP A 389 -5.89 20.31 -3.76
CA TRP A 389 -4.68 19.57 -3.43
C TRP A 389 -3.41 20.29 -3.93
N ARG A 390 -3.41 20.80 -5.18
CA ARG A 390 -2.30 21.62 -5.69
C ARG A 390 -2.01 22.83 -4.81
N ALA A 391 -3.04 23.49 -4.29
CA ALA A 391 -2.88 24.64 -3.40
C ALA A 391 -2.34 24.25 -2.01
N ALA A 392 -2.76 23.11 -1.47
CA ALA A 392 -2.25 22.54 -0.22
C ALA A 392 -0.78 22.09 -0.36
N CYS A 393 -0.43 21.44 -1.47
CA CYS A 393 0.94 21.04 -1.83
C CYS A 393 1.84 22.24 -2.13
N ALA A 394 1.30 23.31 -2.71
CA ALA A 394 2.13 24.38 -3.23
C ALA A 394 2.70 25.30 -2.15
N ASN A 395 2.00 25.68 -1.06
CA ASN A 395 2.49 26.86 -0.31
C ASN A 395 2.04 27.18 1.12
N GLY A 396 1.16 26.45 1.84
CA GLY A 396 0.65 27.01 3.12
C GLY A 396 0.14 28.47 2.98
N MET A 397 -0.45 28.78 1.82
CA MET A 397 -0.78 30.13 1.36
C MET A 397 -2.19 30.51 1.81
N ASP A 398 -2.40 31.77 2.22
CA ASP A 398 -3.71 32.21 2.70
C ASP A 398 -4.79 32.33 1.60
N HIS A 399 -6.03 32.18 2.07
CA HIS A 399 -7.25 32.13 1.28
C HIS A 399 -7.49 33.36 0.40
N ALA A 400 -6.95 34.54 0.77
CA ALA A 400 -7.17 35.81 0.07
C ALA A 400 -6.32 35.95 -1.21
N SER A 401 -5.24 35.17 -1.33
CA SER A 401 -4.40 35.14 -2.53
C SER A 401 -4.96 34.19 -3.59
N TRP A 402 -5.73 33.17 -3.19
CA TRP A 402 -6.38 32.20 -4.07
C TRP A 402 -7.55 32.79 -4.87
N GLN A 403 -8.39 33.63 -4.24
CA GLN A 403 -9.58 34.22 -4.88
C GLN A 403 -9.28 35.17 -6.05
N ARG A 404 -8.10 35.79 -6.09
CA ARG A 404 -7.71 36.72 -7.17
C ARG A 404 -7.33 36.01 -8.48
N ARG A 405 -7.11 34.69 -8.47
CA ARG A 405 -6.54 33.95 -9.60
C ARG A 405 -7.57 33.17 -10.44
N LEU A 406 -8.81 33.02 -9.98
CA LEU A 406 -9.84 32.16 -10.60
C LEU A 406 -10.87 32.89 -11.46
N GLY A 407 -10.45 33.74 -12.39
CA GLY A 407 -11.35 34.10 -13.49
C GLY A 407 -11.77 32.83 -14.26
N VAL A 408 -13.09 32.66 -14.50
CA VAL A 408 -13.77 31.58 -15.27
C VAL A 408 -14.08 30.31 -14.45
N GLY A 409 -15.26 29.66 -14.41
CA GLY A 409 -16.54 29.69 -15.13
C GLY A 409 -17.19 28.28 -15.05
N SER A 410 -18.50 28.21 -14.82
CA SER A 410 -19.44 27.05 -14.69
C SER A 410 -19.00 25.60 -15.04
N PRO A 411 -19.46 24.57 -14.29
CA PRO A 411 -19.18 23.15 -14.55
C PRO A 411 -20.11 22.55 -15.62
N VAL A 412 -19.56 21.70 -16.50
CA VAL A 412 -20.32 20.80 -17.39
C VAL A 412 -19.68 19.41 -17.36
N GLY A 413 -20.51 18.39 -17.09
CA GLY A 413 -20.29 17.03 -17.57
C GLY A 413 -19.98 15.96 -16.52
N LEU A 414 -21.00 15.51 -15.77
CA LEU A 414 -21.11 14.15 -15.19
C LEU A 414 -22.53 13.98 -14.62
N LEU A 415 -23.55 13.91 -15.48
CA LEU A 415 -24.94 13.71 -15.04
C LEU A 415 -25.85 12.99 -16.08
N GLU A 416 -25.31 12.09 -16.90
CA GLU A 416 -26.14 11.29 -17.83
C GLU A 416 -26.30 9.80 -17.49
N THR A 417 -25.71 9.33 -16.39
CA THR A 417 -25.93 7.95 -15.92
C THR A 417 -26.97 7.83 -14.81
N ALA A 418 -27.47 8.92 -14.21
CA ALA A 418 -28.45 8.84 -13.10
C ALA A 418 -29.93 8.71 -13.55
N SER A 419 -30.27 9.07 -14.79
CA SER A 419 -31.65 9.11 -15.30
C SER A 419 -32.18 7.75 -15.77
N HIS A 420 -31.33 6.77 -16.05
CA HIS A 420 -31.75 5.41 -16.42
C HIS A 420 -32.05 4.50 -15.21
N TRP A 421 -31.62 4.86 -14.00
CA TRP A 421 -31.65 3.95 -12.84
C TRP A 421 -32.87 4.08 -11.94
N LYS A 422 -33.60 5.20 -11.99
CA LYS A 422 -34.90 5.33 -11.31
C LYS A 422 -35.95 4.33 -11.82
N ALA A 423 -35.76 3.78 -13.03
CA ALA A 423 -36.64 2.78 -13.60
C ALA A 423 -36.32 1.34 -13.15
N ALA A 424 -35.11 1.09 -12.61
CA ALA A 424 -34.65 -0.25 -12.22
C ALA A 424 -34.69 -0.50 -10.70
N CYS A 425 -35.19 0.45 -9.90
CA CYS A 425 -35.53 0.23 -8.50
C CYS A 425 -36.69 -0.77 -8.40
N LEU A 426 -36.36 -2.07 -8.43
CA LEU A 426 -37.20 -3.11 -7.88
C LEU A 426 -37.54 -2.71 -6.46
N THR A 427 -38.84 -2.46 -6.25
CA THR A 427 -39.40 -2.12 -4.96
C THR A 427 -38.98 -3.16 -3.94
N THR A 428 -38.60 -2.70 -2.76
CA THR A 428 -38.20 -3.42 -1.53
C THR A 428 -39.15 -4.51 -1.02
N LYS A 429 -40.18 -4.89 -1.80
CA LYS A 429 -41.18 -5.92 -1.48
C LYS A 429 -40.85 -7.33 -1.98
N GLU A 430 -39.88 -7.50 -2.88
CA GLU A 430 -39.55 -8.82 -3.44
C GLU A 430 -38.40 -9.56 -2.73
N LEU A 431 -37.67 -8.88 -1.83
CA LEU A 431 -36.55 -9.47 -1.08
C LEU A 431 -36.96 -10.21 0.22
N SER A 432 -38.26 -10.30 0.52
CA SER A 432 -38.78 -10.93 1.74
C SER A 432 -39.60 -12.21 1.51
N ARG A 433 -39.36 -12.92 0.40
CA ARG A 433 -39.85 -14.29 0.13
C ARG A 433 -38.71 -15.13 -0.37
#